data_AF-A0A5C7WQU3-F1
#
_entry.id   AF-A0A5C7WQU3-F1
#
_cell.length_a   1.000
_cell.length_b   1.000
_cell.length_c   1.000
_cell.angle_alpha   90.00
_cell.angle_beta   90.00
_cell.angle_gamma   90.00
#
_symmetry.space_group_name_H-M   'P 1'
#
loop_
_entity.id
_entity.type
_entity.pdbx_description
1 polymer ?
#
loop_
_entity_poly.entity_id
_entity_poly.type
_entity_poly.pdbx_seq_one_letter_code
_entity_poly.pdbx_strand_id
1 'polypeptide(L)'
;MTATLTDNARHAGQDVTITRWVATIAGLLGFVLSVLTPLLPVVQTTATLNWPAGQGAAGQLSNVTAPLISLTPVSVTATVPCEVIREMPPKGGLVLGLAPQKGQHATLHSLFVPVGTQRVDITDRNVVIASVPRSQVNSPACQRIEISSTEAGTFATFVGLPPAASATEQDDDSAQSGSEYLRSGFKDPNLRPAIVGVFTDLTGPAPPGLNVSATVDTRFSSHPTALKLAAMLLAIVSTGVALTALWRLDRLDGRRKQRFVPKRWRTLTVVDGTVVGAFLVWYVIGANSSDDGYQLGMARVAGHAGYMSNYFRWFGVPEDPFGWYYNVLALMTHVSTSS
;
A
#
# COMPACT_ATOMS: atom_id res chain seq x y z
N MET A 1 28.47 4.95 -66.39
CA MET A 1 28.76 3.93 -65.35
C MET A 1 29.43 4.51 -64.11
N THR A 2 30.32 5.51 -64.24
CA THR A 2 30.99 6.18 -63.10
C THR A 2 30.06 7.07 -62.26
N ALA A 3 29.15 7.82 -62.89
CA ALA A 3 28.20 8.70 -62.17
C ALA A 3 27.22 7.93 -61.26
N THR A 4 26.73 6.77 -61.72
CA THR A 4 25.82 5.90 -60.96
C THR A 4 26.51 5.19 -59.79
N LEU A 5 27.80 4.85 -59.91
CA LEU A 5 28.59 4.29 -58.81
C LEU A 5 28.88 5.33 -57.72
N THR A 6 29.15 6.59 -58.09
CA THR A 6 29.34 7.68 -57.13
C THR A 6 28.07 8.07 -56.40
N ASP A 7 26.90 8.05 -57.06
CA ASP A 7 25.61 8.30 -56.40
C ASP A 7 25.24 7.17 -55.43
N ASN A 8 25.46 5.91 -55.82
CA ASN A 8 25.21 4.77 -54.93
C ASN A 8 26.12 4.78 -53.69
N ALA A 9 27.40 5.17 -53.84
CA ALA A 9 28.32 5.31 -52.71
C ALA A 9 27.94 6.48 -51.78
N ARG A 10 27.46 7.60 -52.34
CA ARG A 10 26.95 8.74 -51.56
C ARG A 10 25.68 8.40 -50.79
N HIS A 11 24.72 7.71 -51.42
CA HIS A 11 23.51 7.24 -50.74
C HIS A 11 23.82 6.22 -49.64
N ALA A 12 24.72 5.26 -49.88
CA ALA A 12 25.14 4.33 -48.85
C ALA A 12 25.84 5.03 -47.66
N GLY A 13 26.69 6.03 -47.91
CA GLY A 13 27.31 6.84 -46.85
C GLY A 13 26.31 7.70 -46.07
N GLN A 14 25.29 8.25 -46.74
CA GLN A 14 24.20 8.97 -46.10
C GLN A 14 23.34 8.06 -45.22
N ASP A 15 23.00 6.85 -45.67
CA ASP A 15 22.21 5.88 -44.90
C ASP A 15 22.93 5.43 -43.62
N VAL A 16 24.25 5.22 -43.68
CA VAL A 16 25.06 4.91 -42.49
C VAL A 16 25.03 6.07 -41.51
N THR A 17 25.17 7.31 -42.01
CA THR A 17 25.16 8.51 -41.17
C THR A 17 23.81 8.70 -40.49
N ILE A 18 22.71 8.55 -41.24
CA ILE A 18 21.33 8.60 -40.71
C ILE A 18 21.12 7.52 -39.66
N THR A 19 21.53 6.27 -39.93
CA THR A 19 21.36 5.16 -39.00
C THR A 19 22.14 5.38 -37.69
N ARG A 20 23.35 5.94 -37.77
CA ARG A 20 24.14 6.35 -36.58
C ARG A 20 23.44 7.41 -35.75
N TRP A 21 22.88 8.44 -36.40
CA TRP A 21 22.10 9.47 -35.70
C TRP A 21 20.85 8.90 -35.04
N VAL A 22 20.09 8.07 -35.76
CA VAL A 22 18.90 7.40 -35.22
C VAL A 22 19.27 6.54 -34.00
N ALA A 23 20.31 5.72 -34.09
CA ALA A 23 20.76 4.89 -32.97
C ALA A 23 21.14 5.74 -31.74
N THR A 24 21.87 6.84 -31.96
CA THR A 24 22.33 7.73 -30.90
C THR A 24 21.17 8.46 -30.24
N ILE A 25 20.31 9.11 -31.03
CA ILE A 25 19.18 9.90 -30.52
C ILE A 25 18.15 9.00 -29.84
N ALA A 26 17.76 7.89 -30.48
CA ALA A 26 16.80 6.96 -29.88
C ALA A 26 17.37 6.27 -28.64
N GLY A 27 18.66 5.93 -28.64
CA GLY A 27 19.33 5.35 -27.48
C GLY A 27 19.38 6.30 -26.29
N LEU A 28 19.78 7.56 -26.52
CA LEU A 28 19.79 8.60 -25.47
C LEU A 28 18.38 8.91 -24.96
N LEU A 29 17.40 9.02 -25.86
CA LEU A 29 16.01 9.24 -25.48
C LEU A 29 15.48 8.08 -24.62
N GLY A 30 15.69 6.84 -25.06
CA GLY A 30 15.30 5.64 -24.31
C GLY A 30 15.97 5.58 -22.93
N PHE A 31 17.27 5.89 -22.85
CA PHE A 31 18.01 5.96 -21.60
C PHE A 31 17.43 7.02 -20.63
N VAL A 32 17.27 8.26 -21.09
CA VAL A 32 16.76 9.36 -20.26
C VAL A 32 15.34 9.06 -19.78
N LEU A 33 14.43 8.61 -20.66
CA LEU A 33 13.07 8.27 -20.29
C LEU A 33 13.01 7.12 -19.27
N SER A 34 13.87 6.10 -19.43
CA SER A 34 13.96 4.98 -18.49
C SER A 34 14.42 5.43 -17.11
N VAL A 35 15.45 6.28 -17.05
CA VAL A 35 15.98 6.84 -15.79
C VAL A 35 14.97 7.76 -15.10
N LEU A 36 14.18 8.52 -15.87
CA LEU A 36 13.16 9.42 -15.33
C LEU A 36 11.89 8.69 -14.86
N THR A 37 11.59 7.51 -15.40
CA THR A 37 10.34 6.77 -15.14
C THR A 37 10.03 6.59 -13.64
N PRO A 38 10.98 6.22 -12.75
CA PRO A 38 10.71 6.11 -11.31
C PRO A 38 10.27 7.44 -10.67
N LEU A 39 10.74 8.58 -11.18
CA LEU A 39 10.47 9.92 -10.65
C LEU A 39 9.17 10.54 -11.18
N LEU A 40 8.60 9.96 -12.24
CA LEU A 40 7.36 10.46 -12.85
C LEU A 40 6.14 10.17 -11.95
N PRO A 41 5.14 11.07 -11.97
CA PRO A 41 4.00 11.02 -11.06
C PRO A 41 3.10 9.81 -11.30
N VAL A 42 2.46 9.37 -10.22
CA VAL A 42 1.45 8.31 -10.17
C VAL A 42 0.16 8.85 -9.57
N VAL A 43 -0.95 8.18 -9.84
CA VAL A 43 -2.24 8.47 -9.20
C VAL A 43 -2.48 7.40 -8.14
N GLN A 44 -2.50 7.80 -6.87
CA GLN A 44 -2.84 6.92 -5.75
C GLN A 44 -4.34 6.98 -5.47
N THR A 45 -4.96 5.82 -5.24
CA THR A 45 -6.33 5.74 -4.75
C THR A 45 -6.32 5.78 -3.23
N THR A 46 -6.85 6.84 -2.63
CA THR A 46 -6.93 6.99 -1.17
C THR A 46 -8.22 6.39 -0.62
N ALA A 47 -8.15 5.80 0.57
CA ALA A 47 -9.29 5.23 1.25
C ALA A 47 -9.36 5.75 2.70
N THR A 48 -10.57 6.11 3.13
CA THR A 48 -10.84 6.50 4.51
C THR A 48 -11.94 5.61 5.09
N LEU A 49 -11.71 5.13 6.31
CA LEU A 49 -12.72 4.44 7.11
C LEU A 49 -13.42 5.49 7.96
N ASN A 50 -14.72 5.67 7.75
CA ASN A 50 -15.55 6.57 8.54
C ASN A 50 -16.62 5.79 9.30
N TRP A 51 -16.80 6.10 10.57
CA TRP A 51 -17.82 5.50 11.43
C TRP A 51 -18.41 6.57 12.35
N PRO A 52 -19.73 6.60 12.60
CA PRO A 52 -20.78 5.68 12.12
C PRO A 52 -21.05 5.74 10.60
N ALA A 53 -21.50 4.64 10.02
CA ALA A 53 -21.78 4.56 8.57
C ALA A 53 -23.01 5.40 8.18
N GLY A 54 -22.93 6.10 7.05
CA GLY A 54 -24.01 6.95 6.52
C GLY A 54 -23.97 8.38 7.05
N GLN A 55 -23.03 9.20 6.56
CA GLN A 55 -23.06 10.64 6.83
C GLN A 55 -24.30 11.27 6.16
N GLY A 56 -25.25 11.79 6.95
CA GLY A 56 -26.38 12.61 6.48
C GLY A 56 -27.79 12.03 6.69
N ALA A 57 -27.92 10.74 6.99
CA ALA A 57 -29.14 10.14 7.56
C ALA A 57 -28.76 9.58 8.95
N ALA A 58 -29.70 9.49 9.91
CA ALA A 58 -29.39 9.03 11.27
C ALA A 58 -28.70 7.64 11.25
N GLY A 59 -27.36 7.64 11.21
CA GLY A 59 -26.56 6.44 11.10
C GLY A 59 -26.78 5.59 12.33
N GLN A 60 -26.98 4.29 12.16
CA GLN A 60 -27.17 3.41 13.31
C GLN A 60 -25.81 3.04 13.90
N LEU A 61 -25.69 3.09 15.22
CA LEU A 61 -24.55 2.53 15.92
C LEU A 61 -24.51 1.03 15.67
N SER A 62 -23.50 0.61 14.91
CA SER A 62 -23.28 -0.77 14.52
C SER A 62 -21.79 -1.03 14.39
N ASN A 63 -21.41 -2.28 14.68
CA ASN A 63 -20.04 -2.72 14.54
C ASN A 63 -19.70 -2.92 13.06
N VAL A 64 -18.53 -2.45 12.64
CA VAL A 64 -18.04 -2.60 11.27
C VAL A 64 -16.67 -3.27 11.29
N THR A 65 -16.44 -4.19 10.36
CA THR A 65 -15.15 -4.85 10.20
C THR A 65 -14.38 -4.24 9.04
N ALA A 66 -13.13 -3.88 9.29
CA ALA A 66 -12.22 -3.34 8.29
C ALA A 66 -10.78 -3.75 8.67
N PRO A 67 -10.39 -5.02 8.44
CA PRO A 67 -9.04 -5.49 8.74
C PRO A 67 -8.02 -4.87 7.78
N LEU A 68 -7.12 -4.03 8.32
CA LEU A 68 -6.04 -3.43 7.54
C LEU A 68 -4.87 -4.41 7.39
N ILE A 69 -4.47 -4.71 6.16
CA ILE A 69 -3.29 -5.53 5.87
C ILE A 69 -1.98 -4.88 6.37
N SER A 70 -1.92 -3.55 6.35
CA SER A 70 -0.80 -2.77 6.90
C SER A 70 -0.82 -2.69 8.44
N LEU A 71 -1.84 -3.27 9.08
CA LEU A 71 -2.19 -3.19 10.50
C LEU A 71 -2.55 -1.78 10.97
N THR A 72 -1.67 -0.80 10.76
CA THR A 72 -1.84 0.58 11.20
C THR A 72 -2.28 1.49 10.05
N PRO A 73 -3.12 2.50 10.32
CA PRO A 73 -3.46 3.55 9.38
C PRO A 73 -2.36 4.62 9.30
N VAL A 74 -2.46 5.52 8.32
CA VAL A 74 -1.62 6.73 8.26
C VAL A 74 -1.95 7.64 9.45
N SER A 75 -3.25 7.85 9.69
CA SER A 75 -3.79 8.65 10.78
C SER A 75 -5.15 8.15 11.22
N VAL A 76 -5.49 8.40 12.49
CA VAL A 76 -6.83 8.24 13.05
C VAL A 76 -7.22 9.49 13.81
N THR A 77 -8.45 9.93 13.61
CA THR A 77 -9.13 10.89 14.50
C THR A 77 -10.44 10.29 14.99
N ALA A 78 -10.79 10.55 16.24
CA ALA A 78 -12.09 10.20 16.79
C ALA A 78 -12.61 11.33 17.67
N THR A 79 -13.87 11.66 17.50
CA THR A 79 -14.60 12.64 18.30
C THR A 79 -15.75 11.93 18.98
N VAL A 80 -15.80 11.98 20.31
CA VAL A 80 -16.83 11.38 21.14
C VAL A 80 -17.49 12.47 21.97
N PRO A 81 -18.76 12.84 21.72
CA PRO A 81 -19.48 13.78 22.57
C PRO A 81 -19.59 13.28 24.02
N CYS A 82 -19.38 14.14 25.02
CA CYS A 82 -19.47 13.70 26.43
C CYS A 82 -20.90 13.28 26.82
N GLU A 83 -21.91 13.67 26.04
CA GLU A 83 -23.30 13.18 26.15
C GLU A 83 -23.41 11.66 26.05
N VAL A 84 -22.64 11.04 25.15
CA VAL A 84 -22.59 9.58 25.00
C VAL A 84 -22.30 8.91 26.35
N ILE A 85 -21.34 9.46 27.10
CA ILE A 85 -20.88 8.90 28.39
C ILE A 85 -21.90 9.14 29.51
N ARG A 86 -22.65 10.25 29.42
CA ARG A 86 -23.73 10.58 30.36
C ARG A 86 -24.93 9.64 30.22
N GLU A 87 -25.23 9.21 28.99
CA GLU A 87 -26.33 8.28 28.71
C GLU A 87 -26.00 6.81 28.98
N MET A 88 -24.71 6.47 29.14
CA MET A 88 -24.30 5.10 29.41
C MET A 88 -24.78 4.59 30.78
N PRO A 89 -25.08 3.29 30.91
CA PRO A 89 -25.40 2.67 32.19
C PRO A 89 -24.33 2.91 33.28
N PRO A 90 -24.68 2.81 34.57
CA PRO A 90 -23.72 2.98 35.67
C PRO A 90 -22.53 2.03 35.59
N LYS A 91 -22.72 0.80 35.11
CA LYS A 91 -21.64 -0.18 34.89
C LYS A 91 -20.66 0.23 33.77
N GLY A 92 -21.07 1.13 32.87
CA GLY A 92 -20.29 1.53 31.71
C GLY A 92 -20.26 0.47 30.61
N GLY A 93 -19.24 0.51 29.76
CA GLY A 93 -19.10 -0.33 28.56
C GLY A 93 -18.04 0.21 27.60
N LEU A 94 -17.95 -0.37 26.40
CA LEU A 94 -17.06 0.11 25.34
C LEU A 94 -17.75 1.18 24.49
N VAL A 95 -17.25 2.42 24.53
CA VAL A 95 -17.74 3.47 23.62
C VAL A 95 -17.20 3.26 22.22
N LEU A 96 -15.91 2.98 22.12
CA LEU A 96 -15.18 2.83 20.87
C LEU A 96 -14.01 1.88 21.07
N GLY A 97 -13.85 0.90 20.17
CA GLY A 97 -12.65 0.09 20.05
C GLY A 97 -12.28 -0.12 18.59
N LEU A 98 -11.00 -0.05 18.25
CA LEU A 98 -10.50 -0.31 16.89
C LEU A 98 -10.22 -1.82 16.64
N ALA A 99 -10.52 -2.64 17.64
CA ALA A 99 -10.57 -4.09 17.59
C ALA A 99 -11.66 -4.62 18.54
N PRO A 100 -12.07 -5.90 18.44
CA PRO A 100 -12.91 -6.52 19.45
C PRO A 100 -12.18 -6.60 20.78
N GLN A 101 -12.75 -6.04 21.85
CA GLN A 101 -12.09 -5.96 23.17
C GLN A 101 -11.71 -7.34 23.75
N LYS A 102 -12.50 -8.37 23.45
CA LYS A 102 -12.25 -9.76 23.88
C LYS A 102 -11.31 -10.53 22.94
N GLY A 103 -10.76 -9.87 21.92
CA GLY A 103 -9.78 -10.47 21.02
C GLY A 103 -8.47 -10.81 21.74
N GLN A 104 -7.73 -11.78 21.19
CA GLN A 104 -6.44 -12.15 21.74
C GLN A 104 -5.48 -10.96 21.70
N HIS A 105 -4.90 -10.62 22.85
CA HIS A 105 -3.97 -9.49 23.01
C HIS A 105 -4.52 -8.15 22.45
N ALA A 106 -5.84 -7.96 22.39
CA ALA A 106 -6.44 -6.81 21.74
C ALA A 106 -5.96 -5.47 22.34
N THR A 107 -5.89 -5.39 23.67
CA THR A 107 -5.38 -4.20 24.39
C THR A 107 -3.91 -3.90 24.11
N LEU A 108 -3.10 -4.88 23.71
CA LEU A 108 -1.68 -4.70 23.35
C LEU A 108 -1.48 -4.15 21.94
N HIS A 109 -2.50 -4.21 21.08
CA HIS A 109 -2.36 -3.89 19.67
C HIS A 109 -3.23 -2.73 19.20
N SER A 110 -4.30 -2.38 19.91
CA SER A 110 -5.33 -1.48 19.41
C SER A 110 -5.78 -0.44 20.45
N LEU A 111 -6.56 0.52 19.98
CA LEU A 111 -7.11 1.61 20.79
C LEU A 111 -8.51 1.27 21.29
N PHE A 112 -8.77 1.61 22.55
CA PHE A 112 -10.06 1.45 23.21
C PHE A 112 -10.41 2.67 24.05
N VAL A 113 -11.70 2.97 24.12
CA VAL A 113 -12.33 3.95 25.00
C VAL A 113 -13.33 3.24 25.91
N PRO A 114 -12.87 2.43 26.88
CA PRO A 114 -13.73 1.85 27.89
C PRO A 114 -14.18 2.93 28.89
N VAL A 115 -15.46 2.85 29.25
CA VAL A 115 -16.05 3.64 30.34
C VAL A 115 -16.33 2.70 31.49
N GLY A 116 -15.74 2.96 32.65
CA GLY A 116 -16.02 2.23 33.89
C GLY A 116 -17.05 2.94 34.77
N THR A 117 -17.16 2.49 36.02
CA THR A 117 -18.02 3.13 37.02
C THR A 117 -17.46 4.48 37.50
N GLN A 118 -16.13 4.60 37.59
CA GLN A 118 -15.44 5.76 38.16
C GLN A 118 -14.60 6.55 37.16
N ARG A 119 -14.16 5.93 36.06
CA ARG A 119 -13.18 6.50 35.12
C ARG A 119 -13.61 6.30 33.68
N VAL A 120 -13.19 7.23 32.84
CA VAL A 120 -13.15 7.10 31.39
C VAL A 120 -11.69 6.98 31.00
N ASP A 121 -11.31 5.83 30.46
CA ASP A 121 -9.94 5.54 30.08
C ASP A 121 -9.84 5.49 28.55
N ILE A 122 -8.75 6.02 28.02
CA ILE A 122 -8.38 5.92 26.62
C ILE A 122 -7.05 5.20 26.60
N THR A 123 -7.05 3.98 26.07
CA THR A 123 -5.87 3.11 26.05
C THR A 123 -5.49 2.80 24.63
N ASP A 124 -4.20 2.79 24.33
CA ASP A 124 -3.67 2.35 23.05
C ASP A 124 -2.40 1.53 23.27
N ARG A 125 -2.31 0.37 22.63
CA ARG A 125 -1.18 -0.57 22.72
C ARG A 125 -0.67 -0.79 24.15
N ASN A 126 -1.59 -1.03 25.08
CA ASN A 126 -1.37 -1.28 26.52
C ASN A 126 -0.77 -0.10 27.30
N VAL A 127 -0.92 1.11 26.75
CA VAL A 127 -0.57 2.37 27.40
C VAL A 127 -1.84 3.17 27.64
N VAL A 128 -1.95 3.82 28.80
CA VAL A 128 -3.05 4.72 29.11
C VAL A 128 -2.73 6.10 28.53
N ILE A 129 -3.40 6.47 27.44
CA ILE A 129 -3.26 7.78 26.78
C ILE A 129 -3.86 8.87 27.65
N ALA A 130 -5.05 8.61 28.21
CA ALA A 130 -5.69 9.49 29.16
C ALA A 130 -6.60 8.70 30.10
N SER A 131 -6.74 9.18 31.32
CA SER A 131 -7.69 8.66 32.30
C SER A 131 -8.29 9.83 33.06
N VAL A 132 -9.62 9.96 33.03
CA VAL A 132 -10.35 11.09 33.62
C VAL A 132 -11.49 10.56 34.50
N PRO A 133 -11.78 11.15 35.68
CA PRO A 133 -12.94 10.77 36.47
C PRO A 133 -14.22 10.87 35.64
N ARG A 134 -15.07 9.82 35.68
CA ARG A 134 -16.36 9.81 34.98
C ARG A 134 -17.27 10.96 35.46
N SER A 135 -17.15 11.36 36.72
CA SER A 135 -17.86 12.53 37.27
C SER A 135 -17.46 13.85 36.60
N GLN A 136 -16.19 14.03 36.22
CA GLN A 136 -15.73 15.21 35.49
C GLN A 136 -16.21 15.17 34.04
N VAL A 137 -16.17 14.01 33.38
CA VAL A 137 -16.67 13.84 32.02
C VAL A 137 -18.19 14.02 31.94
N ASN A 138 -18.92 13.63 33.00
CA ASN A 138 -20.36 13.86 33.10
C ASN A 138 -20.74 15.31 33.46
N SER A 139 -19.76 16.17 33.79
CA SER A 139 -20.02 17.56 34.10
C SER A 139 -20.49 18.33 32.85
N PRO A 140 -21.30 19.39 33.01
CA PRO A 140 -21.71 20.24 31.89
C PRO A 140 -20.54 20.94 31.18
N ALA A 141 -19.36 20.99 31.81
CA ALA A 141 -18.17 21.58 31.21
C ALA A 141 -17.58 20.69 30.09
N CYS A 142 -17.70 19.37 30.20
CA CYS A 142 -17.20 18.46 29.16
C CYS A 142 -18.08 18.52 27.91
N GLN A 143 -17.50 18.95 26.80
CA GLN A 143 -18.21 19.05 25.52
C GLN A 143 -18.01 17.78 24.69
N ARG A 144 -16.75 17.42 24.42
CA ARG A 144 -16.37 16.25 23.62
C ARG A 144 -14.95 15.81 23.94
N ILE A 145 -14.67 14.55 23.62
CA ILE A 145 -13.35 13.94 23.65
C ILE A 145 -12.82 13.88 22.23
N GLU A 146 -11.67 14.47 21.96
CA GLU A 146 -10.98 14.41 20.69
C GLU A 146 -9.74 13.53 20.84
N ILE A 147 -9.68 12.44 20.07
CA ILE A 147 -8.58 11.49 20.03
C ILE A 147 -7.91 11.64 18.67
N SER A 148 -6.59 11.75 18.66
CA SER A 148 -5.79 11.86 17.44
C SER A 148 -4.57 10.95 17.55
N SER A 149 -4.35 10.13 16.54
CA SER A 149 -3.16 9.27 16.41
C SER A 149 -2.56 9.47 15.02
N THR A 150 -1.42 10.14 14.96
CA THR A 150 -0.73 10.53 13.73
C THR A 150 0.79 10.34 13.88
N GLU A 151 1.58 10.79 12.91
CA GLU A 151 3.05 10.84 13.04
C GLU A 151 3.52 11.76 14.18
N ALA A 152 2.70 12.70 14.63
CA ALA A 152 3.03 13.53 15.79
C ALA A 152 2.90 12.79 17.13
N GLY A 153 2.28 11.61 17.14
CA GLY A 153 1.96 10.85 18.35
C GLY A 153 0.46 10.60 18.54
N THR A 154 0.13 10.03 19.70
CA THR A 154 -1.26 9.71 20.08
C THR A 154 -1.67 10.54 21.29
N PHE A 155 -2.75 11.30 21.12
CA PHE A 155 -3.25 12.24 22.12
C PHE A 155 -4.76 12.10 22.30
N ALA A 156 -5.21 12.43 23.50
CA ALA A 156 -6.62 12.63 23.81
C ALA A 156 -6.81 13.97 24.52
N THR A 157 -7.79 14.74 24.04
CA THR A 157 -8.16 16.06 24.56
C THR A 157 -9.62 16.03 25.02
N PHE A 158 -9.88 16.45 26.24
CA PHE A 158 -11.22 16.57 26.80
C PHE A 158 -11.67 18.02 26.76
N VAL A 159 -12.32 18.40 25.66
CA VAL A 159 -12.71 19.80 25.40
C VAL A 159 -13.70 20.28 26.46
N GLY A 160 -13.38 21.44 27.03
CA GLY A 160 -14.13 22.10 28.10
C GLY A 160 -13.71 21.69 29.53
N LEU A 161 -12.86 20.67 29.70
CA LEU A 161 -12.22 20.40 30.98
C LEU A 161 -10.91 21.20 31.10
N PRO A 162 -10.61 21.81 32.26
CA PRO A 162 -9.38 22.56 32.45
C PRO A 162 -8.16 21.62 32.47
N PRO A 163 -6.96 22.12 32.13
CA PRO A 163 -5.71 21.37 32.24
C PRO A 163 -5.53 20.74 33.63
N ALA A 164 -4.89 19.57 33.69
CA ALA A 164 -4.59 18.93 34.97
C ALA A 164 -3.72 19.86 35.82
N ALA A 165 -4.00 19.96 37.13
CA ALA A 165 -3.25 20.85 38.04
C ALA A 165 -1.73 20.56 38.06
N SER A 166 -1.34 19.30 37.81
CA SER A 166 0.05 18.85 37.69
C SER A 166 0.74 19.21 36.37
N ALA A 167 0.01 19.73 35.38
CA ALA A 167 0.55 20.16 34.09
C ALA A 167 1.06 21.61 34.10
N THR A 168 1.23 22.19 35.29
CA THR A 168 1.83 23.51 35.51
C THR A 168 3.36 23.49 35.41
N GLU A 169 3.98 22.31 35.28
CA GLU A 169 5.37 22.21 34.87
C GLU A 169 5.46 22.47 33.35
N GLN A 170 6.14 23.55 33.02
CA GLN A 170 6.37 24.06 31.67
C GLN A 170 7.42 23.20 30.96
N ASP A 171 7.11 21.92 30.78
CA ASP A 171 7.86 21.02 29.93
C ASP A 171 7.35 21.17 28.50
N ASP A 172 8.20 21.67 27.60
CA ASP A 172 7.90 21.80 26.17
C ASP A 172 7.55 20.44 25.53
N ASP A 173 7.94 19.33 26.19
CA ASP A 173 7.60 17.97 25.80
C ASP A 173 6.30 17.41 26.39
N SER A 174 5.62 18.16 27.25
CA SER A 174 4.31 17.81 27.77
C SER A 174 3.24 17.77 26.66
N ALA A 175 2.39 16.74 26.68
CA ALA A 175 1.20 16.65 25.83
C ALA A 175 0.21 17.80 26.05
N GLN A 176 0.24 18.45 27.22
CA GLN A 176 -0.60 19.61 27.55
C GLN A 176 -0.13 20.90 26.87
N SER A 177 1.14 20.98 26.45
CA SER A 177 1.71 22.19 25.86
C SER A 177 0.90 22.67 24.64
N GLY A 178 0.54 23.95 24.64
CA GLY A 178 -0.26 24.58 23.59
C GLY A 178 -1.75 24.18 23.56
N SER A 179 -2.27 23.44 24.55
CA SER A 179 -3.69 23.12 24.65
C SER A 179 -4.38 23.90 25.79
N GLU A 180 -5.51 24.52 25.47
CA GLU A 180 -6.38 25.22 26.44
C GLU A 180 -7.12 24.25 27.38
N TYR A 181 -7.38 23.03 26.90
CA TYR A 181 -8.17 22.02 27.60
C TYR A 181 -7.30 20.86 28.07
N LEU A 182 -7.82 20.03 28.98
CA LEU A 182 -7.13 18.82 29.43
C LEU A 182 -6.71 17.95 28.26
N ARG A 183 -5.40 17.85 28.01
CA ARG A 183 -4.79 17.05 26.96
C ARG A 183 -3.70 16.16 27.54
N SER A 184 -3.73 14.89 27.16
CA SER A 184 -2.77 13.88 27.57
C SER A 184 -2.39 12.99 26.40
N GLY A 185 -1.25 12.31 26.47
CA GLY A 185 -0.79 11.39 25.46
C GLY A 185 0.72 11.38 25.33
N PHE A 186 1.21 10.82 24.21
CA PHE A 186 2.62 10.59 23.98
C PHE A 186 3.00 11.01 22.55
N LYS A 187 4.12 11.74 22.42
CA LYS A 187 4.73 12.12 21.14
C LYS A 187 5.47 10.92 20.49
N ASP A 188 4.81 9.78 20.34
CA ASP A 188 5.39 8.57 19.71
C ASP A 188 4.61 8.15 18.44
N PRO A 189 5.18 8.30 17.23
CA PRO A 189 4.53 7.90 15.97
C PRO A 189 4.28 6.39 15.86
N ASN A 190 5.00 5.57 16.64
CA ASN A 190 4.85 4.12 16.63
C ASN A 190 3.69 3.65 17.52
N LEU A 191 3.06 4.53 18.28
CA LEU A 191 1.93 4.17 19.12
C LEU A 191 0.63 3.98 18.34
N ARG A 192 0.60 4.31 17.03
CA ARG A 192 -0.58 4.17 16.16
C ARG A 192 -1.25 2.79 16.30
N PRO A 193 -2.58 2.75 16.48
CA PRO A 193 -3.29 1.50 16.77
C PRO A 193 -3.40 0.62 15.53
N ALA A 194 -3.41 -0.69 15.75
CA ALA A 194 -3.88 -1.63 14.75
C ALA A 194 -5.41 -1.53 14.61
N ILE A 195 -5.92 -1.51 13.38
CA ILE A 195 -7.35 -1.46 13.08
C ILE A 195 -7.79 -2.79 12.45
N VAL A 196 -8.77 -3.44 13.09
CA VAL A 196 -9.51 -4.56 12.49
C VAL A 196 -10.99 -4.24 12.24
N GLY A 197 -11.43 -3.07 12.69
CA GLY A 197 -12.79 -2.56 12.54
C GLY A 197 -13.06 -1.44 13.51
N VAL A 198 -14.33 -1.05 13.64
CA VAL A 198 -14.81 -0.13 14.67
C VAL A 198 -15.92 -0.83 15.44
N PHE A 199 -15.72 -1.01 16.74
CA PHE A 199 -16.57 -1.78 17.63
C PHE A 199 -17.05 -0.91 18.79
N THR A 200 -18.30 -1.11 19.20
CA THR A 200 -18.95 -0.41 20.30
C THR A 200 -19.94 -1.34 21.01
N ASP A 201 -20.21 -1.08 22.28
CA ASP A 201 -21.35 -1.66 23.00
C ASP A 201 -22.60 -0.76 22.92
N LEU A 202 -22.47 0.45 22.36
CA LEU A 202 -23.58 1.38 22.19
C LEU A 202 -24.55 0.89 21.10
N THR A 203 -25.83 1.16 21.31
CA THR A 203 -26.90 0.75 20.41
C THR A 203 -27.85 1.90 20.13
N GLY A 204 -28.51 1.88 18.97
CA GLY A 204 -29.51 2.89 18.60
C GLY A 204 -28.97 3.90 17.58
N PRO A 205 -29.63 5.08 17.44
CA PRO A 205 -29.19 6.11 16.51
C PRO A 205 -27.88 6.75 16.98
N ALA A 206 -26.99 7.06 16.04
CA ALA A 206 -25.75 7.76 16.34
C ALA A 206 -26.03 9.21 16.76
N PRO A 207 -25.50 9.66 17.91
CA PRO A 207 -25.65 11.04 18.33
C PRO A 207 -24.81 11.99 17.45
N PRO A 208 -25.23 13.25 17.31
CA PRO A 208 -24.50 14.23 16.53
C PRO A 208 -23.09 14.46 17.11
N GLY A 209 -22.09 14.53 16.23
CA GLY A 209 -20.70 14.78 16.61
C GLY A 209 -19.89 13.54 17.01
N LEU A 210 -20.51 12.36 17.13
CA LEU A 210 -19.77 11.10 17.23
C LEU A 210 -19.22 10.73 15.84
N ASN A 211 -17.90 10.67 15.72
CA ASN A 211 -17.23 10.33 14.47
C ASN A 211 -15.88 9.69 14.72
N VAL A 212 -15.51 8.73 13.87
CA VAL A 212 -14.17 8.15 13.76
C VAL A 212 -13.80 8.21 12.30
N SER A 213 -12.63 8.76 12.00
CA SER A 213 -12.07 8.79 10.66
C SER A 213 -10.65 8.25 10.70
N ALA A 214 -10.37 7.20 9.94
CA ALA A 214 -9.05 6.63 9.79
C ALA A 214 -8.62 6.67 8.32
N THR A 215 -7.46 7.26 8.05
CA THR A 215 -6.87 7.27 6.71
C THR A 215 -6.08 5.98 6.53
N VAL A 216 -6.59 5.08 5.69
CA VAL A 216 -5.95 3.79 5.41
C VAL A 216 -4.67 4.03 4.61
N ASP A 217 -3.62 3.27 4.91
CA ASP A 217 -2.38 3.32 4.14
C ASP A 217 -2.54 2.58 2.81
N THR A 218 -2.81 3.33 1.74
CA THR A 218 -2.97 2.81 0.38
C THR A 218 -1.80 3.15 -0.53
N ARG A 219 -0.60 3.41 0.02
CA ARG A 219 0.56 3.92 -0.74
C ARG A 219 0.96 3.08 -1.96
N PHE A 220 0.65 1.79 -1.95
CA PHE A 220 0.96 0.87 -3.05
C PHE A 220 -0.17 0.74 -4.08
N SER A 221 -1.40 1.13 -3.72
CA SER A 221 -2.56 1.12 -4.63
C SER A 221 -2.51 2.35 -5.54
N SER A 222 -1.76 2.23 -6.64
CA SER A 222 -1.56 3.32 -7.59
C SER A 222 -1.55 2.84 -9.04
N HIS A 223 -1.78 3.77 -9.96
CA HIS A 223 -1.62 3.55 -11.40
C HIS A 223 -0.82 4.68 -12.04
N PRO A 224 -0.11 4.43 -13.16
CA PRO A 224 0.67 5.46 -13.81
C PRO A 224 -0.22 6.58 -14.34
N THR A 225 0.24 7.82 -14.22
CA THR A 225 -0.35 8.94 -14.97
C THR A 225 -0.18 8.73 -16.47
N ALA A 226 -0.96 9.44 -17.30
CA ALA A 226 -0.79 9.42 -18.75
C ALA A 226 0.64 9.81 -19.17
N LEU A 227 1.26 10.75 -18.45
CA LEU A 227 2.66 11.16 -18.67
C LEU A 227 3.63 10.00 -18.40
N LYS A 228 3.50 9.33 -17.25
CA LYS A 228 4.34 8.18 -16.89
C LYS A 228 4.17 7.04 -17.87
N LEU A 229 2.93 6.72 -18.24
CA LEU A 229 2.62 5.69 -19.23
C LEU A 229 3.22 6.01 -20.60
N ALA A 230 3.08 7.26 -21.08
CA ALA A 230 3.68 7.70 -22.33
C ALA A 230 5.21 7.59 -22.30
N ALA A 231 5.85 8.02 -21.22
CA ALA A 231 7.30 7.91 -21.05
C ALA A 231 7.77 6.45 -21.08
N MET A 232 7.06 5.54 -20.40
CA MET A 232 7.36 4.10 -20.41
C MET A 232 7.26 3.52 -21.83
N LEU A 233 6.15 3.80 -22.54
CA LEU A 233 5.95 3.30 -23.90
C LEU A 233 6.98 3.87 -24.88
N LEU A 234 7.28 5.17 -24.79
CA LEU A 234 8.30 5.82 -25.60
C LEU A 234 9.69 5.26 -25.30
N ALA A 235 10.04 5.01 -24.03
CA ALA A 235 11.29 4.38 -23.67
C ALA A 235 11.46 3.00 -24.34
N ILE A 236 10.43 2.15 -24.25
CA ILE A 236 10.43 0.81 -24.87
C ILE A 236 10.59 0.93 -26.39
N VAL A 237 9.81 1.79 -27.04
CA VAL A 237 9.86 1.99 -28.50
C VAL A 237 11.21 2.56 -28.92
N SER A 238 11.73 3.57 -28.23
CA SER A 238 13.03 4.18 -28.50
C SER A 238 14.16 3.16 -28.36
N THR A 239 14.14 2.31 -27.34
CA THR A 239 15.11 1.22 -27.19
C THR A 239 14.99 0.21 -28.33
N GLY A 240 13.78 -0.19 -28.73
CA GLY A 240 13.56 -1.06 -29.88
C GLY A 240 14.10 -0.48 -31.20
N VAL A 241 13.88 0.82 -31.43
CA VAL A 241 14.41 1.56 -32.59
C VAL A 241 15.93 1.63 -32.54
N ALA A 242 16.51 1.94 -31.38
CA ALA A 242 17.96 2.01 -31.19
C ALA A 242 18.64 0.66 -31.46
N LEU A 243 18.09 -0.44 -30.93
CA LEU A 243 18.59 -1.78 -31.18
C LEU A 243 18.45 -2.20 -32.64
N THR A 244 17.36 -1.81 -33.31
CA THR A 244 17.17 -2.08 -34.74
C THR A 244 18.15 -1.30 -35.60
N ALA A 245 18.43 -0.03 -35.26
CA ALA A 245 19.43 0.79 -35.94
C ALA A 245 20.84 0.26 -35.70
N LEU A 246 21.17 -0.13 -34.46
CA LEU A 246 22.44 -0.77 -34.12
C LEU A 246 22.63 -2.08 -34.91
N TRP A 247 21.60 -2.92 -34.95
CA TRP A 247 21.61 -4.15 -35.76
C TRP A 247 21.86 -3.87 -37.25
N ARG A 248 21.36 -2.75 -37.80
CA ARG A 248 21.67 -2.36 -39.19
C ARG A 248 23.12 -1.93 -39.36
N LEU A 249 23.70 -1.22 -38.39
CA LEU A 249 25.10 -0.83 -38.39
C LEU A 249 26.02 -2.05 -38.30
N ASP A 250 25.69 -3.02 -37.45
CA ASP A 250 26.46 -4.27 -37.30
C ASP A 250 26.52 -5.10 -38.61
N ARG A 251 25.55 -4.89 -39.52
CA ARG A 251 25.54 -5.56 -40.83
C ARG A 251 26.51 -4.95 -41.84
N LEU A 252 27.14 -3.81 -41.53
CA LEU A 252 28.16 -3.20 -42.39
C LEU A 252 29.44 -4.04 -42.46
N ASP A 253 29.70 -4.89 -41.46
CA ASP A 253 30.83 -5.82 -41.44
C ASP A 253 30.76 -6.92 -42.53
N GLY A 254 29.73 -6.91 -43.39
CA GLY A 254 29.55 -7.85 -44.49
C GLY A 254 29.15 -9.27 -44.05
N ARG A 255 29.11 -9.53 -42.75
CA ARG A 255 28.66 -10.81 -42.17
C ARG A 255 27.16 -10.97 -42.35
N ARG A 256 26.74 -11.86 -43.25
CA ARG A 256 25.33 -12.23 -43.40
C ARG A 256 24.99 -13.38 -42.47
N LYS A 257 23.84 -13.31 -41.78
CA LYS A 257 23.27 -14.49 -41.10
C LYS A 257 22.99 -15.55 -42.16
N GLN A 258 23.82 -16.58 -42.21
CA GLN A 258 23.72 -17.63 -43.23
C GLN A 258 22.46 -18.50 -43.05
N ARG A 259 22.03 -18.71 -41.80
CA ARG A 259 20.76 -19.38 -41.42
C ARG A 259 20.26 -18.84 -40.08
N PHE A 260 18.95 -18.64 -39.95
CA PHE A 260 18.33 -18.27 -38.67
C PHE A 260 18.32 -19.45 -37.69
N VAL A 261 18.04 -20.66 -38.20
CA VAL A 261 18.10 -21.92 -37.44
C VAL A 261 19.35 -22.70 -37.87
N PRO A 262 20.32 -22.96 -36.97
CA PRO A 262 21.49 -23.77 -37.27
C PRO A 262 21.12 -25.20 -37.72
N LYS A 263 21.93 -25.82 -38.59
CA LYS A 263 21.68 -27.21 -39.04
C LYS A 263 21.54 -28.20 -37.88
N ARG A 264 22.31 -28.03 -36.81
CA ARG A 264 22.29 -28.88 -35.61
C ARG A 264 20.97 -28.85 -34.84
N TRP A 265 20.12 -27.84 -35.05
CA TRP A 265 18.79 -27.75 -34.41
C TRP A 265 17.73 -28.59 -35.14
N ARG A 266 18.06 -29.19 -36.28
CA ARG A 266 17.14 -30.00 -37.08
C ARG A 266 17.24 -31.51 -36.83
N THR A 267 18.19 -31.92 -36.01
CA THR A 267 18.41 -33.34 -35.69
C THR A 267 17.98 -33.59 -34.26
N LEU A 268 17.27 -34.69 -34.02
CA LEU A 268 16.91 -35.15 -32.69
C LEU A 268 17.79 -36.36 -32.35
N THR A 269 18.38 -36.34 -31.17
CA THR A 269 19.28 -37.38 -30.69
C THR A 269 18.61 -38.21 -29.59
N VAL A 270 19.21 -39.37 -29.27
CA VAL A 270 18.75 -40.20 -28.14
C VAL A 270 18.84 -39.44 -26.81
N VAL A 271 19.82 -38.55 -26.67
CA VAL A 271 19.99 -37.70 -25.48
C VAL A 271 18.81 -36.74 -25.36
N ASP A 272 18.38 -36.10 -26.45
CA ASP A 272 17.22 -35.20 -26.44
C ASP A 272 15.95 -35.94 -25.98
N GLY A 273 15.71 -37.13 -26.53
CA GLY A 273 14.56 -37.95 -26.12
C GLY A 273 14.63 -38.36 -24.65
N THR A 274 15.81 -38.72 -24.15
CA THR A 274 16.00 -39.12 -22.76
C THR A 274 15.76 -37.94 -21.80
N VAL A 275 16.32 -36.77 -22.09
CA VAL A 275 16.19 -35.57 -21.26
C VAL A 275 14.74 -35.06 -21.26
N VAL A 276 14.11 -34.95 -22.43
CA VAL A 276 12.71 -34.52 -22.53
C VAL A 276 11.78 -35.52 -21.84
N GLY A 277 11.99 -36.82 -22.04
CA GLY A 277 11.22 -37.85 -21.36
C GLY A 277 11.34 -37.77 -19.84
N ALA A 278 12.58 -37.61 -19.34
CA ALA A 278 12.83 -37.42 -17.91
C ALA A 278 12.12 -36.17 -17.35
N PHE A 279 12.17 -35.04 -18.06
CA PHE A 279 11.46 -33.81 -17.66
C PHE A 279 9.94 -33.97 -17.66
N LEU A 280 9.36 -34.65 -18.66
CA LEU A 280 7.91 -34.89 -18.70
C LEU A 280 7.44 -35.78 -17.56
N VAL A 281 8.19 -36.85 -17.26
CA VAL A 281 7.89 -37.72 -16.12
C VAL A 281 8.01 -36.91 -14.82
N TRP A 282 9.11 -36.19 -14.63
CA TRP A 282 9.30 -35.36 -13.43
C TRP A 282 8.26 -34.25 -13.29
N TYR A 283 7.82 -33.65 -14.39
CA TYR A 283 6.79 -32.61 -14.37
C TYR A 283 5.44 -33.13 -13.83
N VAL A 284 5.09 -34.40 -14.09
CA VAL A 284 3.80 -34.98 -13.67
C VAL A 284 3.87 -35.62 -12.28
N ILE A 285 4.97 -36.29 -11.93
CA ILE A 285 5.07 -37.05 -10.66
C ILE A 285 6.15 -36.55 -9.70
N GLY A 286 6.95 -35.58 -10.12
CA GLY A 286 8.05 -35.03 -9.33
C GLY A 286 7.58 -34.17 -8.17
N ALA A 287 8.49 -33.91 -7.25
CA ALA A 287 8.21 -33.04 -6.10
C ALA A 287 8.24 -31.56 -6.50
N ASN A 288 7.28 -30.81 -5.98
CA ASN A 288 7.20 -29.35 -6.08
C ASN A 288 8.17 -28.65 -5.10
N SER A 289 8.37 -27.35 -5.28
CA SER A 289 9.19 -26.54 -4.38
C SER A 289 8.36 -26.07 -3.18
N SER A 290 9.03 -25.67 -2.08
CA SER A 290 8.36 -25.22 -0.86
C SER A 290 7.50 -23.97 -1.05
N ASP A 291 7.89 -23.10 -1.99
CA ASP A 291 7.35 -21.75 -2.14
C ASP A 291 6.31 -21.65 -3.26
N ASP A 292 5.95 -22.76 -3.91
CA ASP A 292 5.00 -22.75 -5.03
C ASP A 292 3.64 -22.22 -4.58
N GLY A 293 3.18 -22.65 -3.40
CA GLY A 293 1.95 -22.14 -2.78
C GLY A 293 2.05 -20.65 -2.38
N TYR A 294 3.24 -20.19 -1.99
CA TYR A 294 3.49 -18.79 -1.63
C TYR A 294 3.32 -17.88 -2.84
N GLN A 295 4.01 -18.21 -3.93
CA GLN A 295 3.99 -17.44 -5.18
C GLN A 295 2.63 -17.51 -5.86
N LEU A 296 1.98 -18.69 -5.87
CA LEU A 296 0.63 -18.84 -6.42
C LEU A 296 -0.39 -18.04 -5.61
N GLY A 297 -0.27 -18.03 -4.27
CA GLY A 297 -1.11 -17.21 -3.41
C GLY A 297 -1.03 -15.72 -3.75
N MET A 298 0.19 -15.18 -3.88
CA MET A 298 0.42 -13.79 -4.29
C MET A 298 -0.15 -13.50 -5.69
N ALA A 299 0.11 -14.38 -6.66
CA ALA A 299 -0.33 -14.21 -8.04
C ALA A 299 -1.86 -14.15 -8.15
N ARG A 300 -2.59 -14.99 -7.40
CA ARG A 300 -4.06 -15.04 -7.43
C ARG A 300 -4.72 -13.79 -6.85
N VAL A 301 -4.12 -13.15 -5.84
CA VAL A 301 -4.70 -11.96 -5.21
C VAL A 301 -4.31 -10.65 -5.90
N ALA A 302 -3.19 -10.63 -6.63
CA ALA A 302 -2.63 -9.42 -7.26
C ALA A 302 -3.63 -8.69 -8.17
N GLY A 303 -4.43 -9.44 -8.95
CA GLY A 303 -5.43 -8.84 -9.85
C GLY A 303 -6.51 -8.02 -9.13
N HIS A 304 -6.92 -8.45 -7.92
CA HIS A 304 -7.89 -7.69 -7.12
C HIS A 304 -7.22 -6.61 -6.26
N ALA A 305 -6.02 -6.87 -5.73
CA ALA A 305 -5.26 -5.90 -4.96
C ALA A 305 -4.83 -4.68 -5.81
N GLY A 306 -4.63 -4.88 -7.11
CA GLY A 306 -4.16 -3.86 -8.04
C GLY A 306 -2.64 -3.63 -8.02
N TYR A 307 -1.90 -4.44 -7.25
CA TYR A 307 -0.43 -4.45 -7.18
C TYR A 307 0.08 -5.81 -6.68
N MET A 308 1.37 -6.13 -6.89
CA MET A 308 1.96 -7.42 -6.49
C MET A 308 2.42 -7.42 -5.03
N SER A 309 1.46 -7.48 -4.11
CA SER A 309 1.73 -7.52 -2.66
C SER A 309 2.44 -8.82 -2.25
N ASN A 310 3.42 -8.72 -1.36
CA ASN A 310 3.77 -9.87 -0.54
C ASN A 310 2.61 -10.16 0.42
N TYR A 311 1.80 -11.18 0.09
CA TYR A 311 0.52 -11.42 0.75
C TYR A 311 0.66 -11.92 2.19
N PHE A 312 1.72 -12.68 2.48
CA PHE A 312 1.87 -13.38 3.76
C PHE A 312 2.73 -12.63 4.78
N ARG A 313 3.51 -11.64 4.36
CA ARG A 313 4.50 -10.97 5.22
C ARG A 313 4.65 -9.49 4.88
N TRP A 314 5.38 -8.79 5.75
CA TRP A 314 5.85 -7.41 5.54
C TRP A 314 4.72 -6.42 5.27
N PHE A 315 3.60 -6.55 5.97
CA PHE A 315 2.52 -5.55 5.99
C PHE A 315 1.95 -5.22 4.60
N GLY A 316 1.98 -6.19 3.67
CA GLY A 316 1.46 -6.00 2.30
C GLY A 316 2.35 -5.17 1.39
N VAL A 317 3.63 -4.99 1.72
CA VAL A 317 4.64 -4.34 0.87
C VAL A 317 4.87 -5.16 -0.41
N PRO A 318 5.03 -4.52 -1.59
CA PRO A 318 5.17 -5.23 -2.86
C PRO A 318 6.54 -5.89 -3.11
N GLU A 319 6.54 -6.91 -3.95
CA GLU A 319 7.74 -7.56 -4.53
C GLU A 319 8.22 -6.92 -5.84
N ASP A 320 7.72 -5.73 -6.16
CA ASP A 320 7.87 -5.09 -7.48
C ASP A 320 9.31 -4.82 -7.96
N PRO A 321 10.35 -4.64 -7.11
CA PRO A 321 11.72 -4.50 -7.61
C PRO A 321 12.24 -5.72 -8.39
N PHE A 322 11.71 -6.92 -8.12
CA PHE A 322 12.15 -8.18 -8.75
C PHE A 322 11.01 -9.08 -9.26
N GLY A 323 9.74 -8.69 -9.04
CA GLY A 323 8.56 -9.55 -9.19
C GLY A 323 7.83 -9.51 -10.53
N TRP A 324 8.44 -9.01 -11.61
CA TRP A 324 7.74 -8.86 -12.91
C TRP A 324 7.13 -10.17 -13.42
N TYR A 325 7.78 -11.31 -13.18
CA TYR A 325 7.31 -12.63 -13.65
C TYR A 325 6.11 -13.14 -12.85
N TYR A 326 5.91 -12.69 -11.61
CA TYR A 326 4.69 -13.00 -10.85
C TYR A 326 3.45 -12.40 -11.52
N ASN A 327 3.59 -11.27 -12.22
CA ASN A 327 2.49 -10.70 -13.00
C ASN A 327 2.15 -11.58 -14.23
N VAL A 328 3.12 -12.31 -14.78
CA VAL A 328 2.85 -13.32 -15.82
C VAL A 328 2.09 -14.50 -15.22
N LEU A 329 2.49 -14.98 -14.04
CA LEU A 329 1.75 -16.03 -13.32
C LEU A 329 0.33 -15.59 -12.98
N ALA A 330 0.14 -14.35 -12.51
CA ALA A 330 -1.18 -13.77 -12.23
C ALA A 330 -2.07 -13.82 -13.48
N LEU A 331 -1.53 -13.45 -14.66
CA LEU A 331 -2.25 -13.58 -15.93
C LEU A 331 -2.61 -15.04 -16.26
N MET A 332 -1.70 -16.00 -16.00
CA MET A 332 -1.95 -17.43 -16.23
C MET A 332 -3.06 -17.99 -15.32
N THR A 333 -3.21 -17.45 -14.09
CA THR A 333 -4.26 -17.91 -13.16
C THR A 333 -5.68 -17.68 -13.65
N HIS A 334 -5.89 -16.82 -14.65
CA HIS A 334 -7.19 -16.64 -15.31
C HIS A 334 -7.60 -17.84 -16.17
N VAL A 335 -6.67 -18.72 -16.56
CA VAL A 335 -6.97 -19.93 -17.33
C VAL A 335 -7.25 -21.09 -16.40
N SER A 336 -6.29 -21.41 -15.52
CA SER A 336 -6.41 -22.47 -14.51
C SER A 336 -5.38 -22.24 -13.40
N THR A 337 -5.58 -22.91 -12.27
CA THR A 337 -4.69 -22.88 -11.10
C THR A 337 -4.24 -24.28 -10.67
N SER A 338 -4.39 -25.25 -11.56
CA SER A 338 -3.91 -26.62 -11.37
C SER A 338 -2.38 -26.68 -11.38
N SER A 339 -1.84 -27.59 -10.57
CA SER A 339 -0.44 -28.04 -10.67
C SER A 339 -0.24 -29.01 -11.83
#